data_AF-A0A173ZB82-F1
#
_entry.id   AF-A0A173ZB82-F1
#
_cell.length_a   1.000
_cell.length_b   1.000
_cell.length_c   1.000
_cell.angle_alpha   90.00
_cell.angle_beta   90.00
_cell.angle_gamma   90.00
#
_symmetry.space_group_name_H-M   'P 1'
#
loop_
_entity.id
_entity.type
_entity.pdbx_description
1 polymer ?
#
loop_
_entity_poly.entity_id
_entity_poly.type
_entity_poly.pdbx_seq_one_letter_code
_entity_poly.pdbx_strand_id
1 'polypeptide(L)'
;MDSSAAENSQSGQSAIRGITAQEGVTMNRLTEWIGEGEDRHAIPRMDLRKNGHQACCNKLAEYEDLEETGMILKWIPVKWHVILDAEREEEGIPDDIVYYLDCPMPEDGEEIIVTDGKRVWTDENSIDIVGHCLESGNDWKDIKAWMPLPERYKG
;
A
#
# COMPACT_ATOMS: atom_id res chain seq x y z
N MET A 1 35.17 -31.16 -18.45
CA MET A 1 33.89 -30.86 -17.79
C MET A 1 34.20 -29.83 -16.75
N ASP A 2 33.85 -28.58 -17.00
CA ASP A 2 33.29 -27.76 -15.91
C ASP A 2 32.42 -26.69 -16.55
N SER A 3 31.13 -26.87 -16.29
CA SER A 3 30.06 -25.93 -16.62
C SER A 3 29.93 -24.99 -15.43
N SER A 4 29.63 -23.73 -15.71
CA SER A 4 28.48 -22.98 -15.18
C SER A 4 28.86 -21.54 -14.86
N ALA A 5 28.26 -20.65 -15.64
CA ALA A 5 28.05 -19.26 -15.29
C ALA A 5 27.22 -19.16 -13.99
N ALA A 6 27.54 -18.17 -13.17
CA ALA A 6 26.59 -17.59 -12.22
C ALA A 6 26.89 -16.09 -12.18
N GLU A 7 26.16 -15.35 -13.02
CA GLU A 7 25.86 -13.95 -12.83
C GLU A 7 25.22 -13.80 -11.45
N ASN A 8 25.75 -12.92 -10.59
CA ASN A 8 25.07 -12.57 -9.35
C ASN A 8 24.85 -11.06 -9.34
N SER A 9 23.62 -10.68 -9.71
CA SER A 9 23.05 -9.34 -9.59
C SER A 9 23.19 -8.85 -8.16
N GLN A 10 23.92 -7.75 -7.96
CA GLN A 10 23.83 -6.93 -6.77
C GLN A 10 22.79 -5.84 -7.02
N SER A 11 21.68 -5.87 -6.27
CA SER A 11 20.66 -4.82 -6.24
C SER A 11 19.95 -4.76 -4.87
N GLY A 12 19.72 -3.59 -4.28
CA GLY A 12 18.71 -3.29 -3.25
C GLY A 12 19.22 -3.03 -1.83
N GLN A 13 19.21 -1.75 -1.39
CA GLN A 13 19.50 -1.29 0.00
C GLN A 13 18.80 0.05 0.36
N SER A 14 17.47 0.21 0.18
CA SER A 14 16.77 1.51 0.36
C SER A 14 16.98 2.12 1.76
N ALA A 15 17.51 3.35 1.81
CA ALA A 15 17.73 4.11 3.05
C ALA A 15 16.44 4.81 3.52
N ILE A 16 16.04 4.57 4.77
CA ILE A 16 14.84 5.16 5.39
C ILE A 16 15.23 6.47 6.12
N ARG A 17 14.64 7.60 5.73
CA ARG A 17 14.78 8.89 6.44
C ARG A 17 13.73 9.01 7.56
N GLY A 18 14.18 9.41 8.75
CA GLY A 18 13.43 9.38 10.01
C GLY A 18 12.05 10.07 10.03
N ILE A 19 11.08 9.38 10.64
CA ILE A 19 9.65 9.71 10.64
C ILE A 19 9.31 10.72 11.75
N THR A 20 8.79 11.88 11.36
CA THR A 20 7.94 12.69 12.25
C THR A 20 6.49 12.26 12.05
N ALA A 21 5.87 11.70 13.09
CA ALA A 21 4.50 11.18 12.99
C ALA A 21 3.51 12.27 12.52
N GLN A 22 2.78 11.99 11.44
CA GLN A 22 1.68 12.82 10.95
C GLN A 22 0.34 12.22 11.35
N GLU A 23 -0.60 13.08 11.74
CA GLU A 23 -2.01 12.73 11.85
C GLU A 23 -2.51 12.16 10.52
N GLY A 24 -3.06 10.94 10.53
CA GLY A 24 -3.53 10.26 9.34
C GLY A 24 -4.47 11.14 8.52
N VAL A 25 -4.18 11.29 7.23
CA VAL A 25 -5.02 12.04 6.30
C VAL A 25 -6.35 11.31 6.17
N THR A 26 -7.45 11.95 6.53
CA THR A 26 -8.79 11.41 6.23
C THR A 26 -8.96 11.36 4.72
N MET A 27 -8.91 10.17 4.13
CA MET A 27 -9.26 10.00 2.72
C MET A 27 -10.73 10.37 2.54
N ASN A 28 -11.03 11.19 1.53
CA ASN A 28 -12.42 11.44 1.16
C ASN A 28 -13.02 10.14 0.66
N ARG A 29 -14.22 9.78 1.19
CA ARG A 29 -14.94 8.56 0.81
C ARG A 29 -14.98 8.37 -0.71
N LEU A 30 -14.31 7.32 -1.18
CA LEU A 30 -14.08 6.93 -2.56
C LEU A 30 -15.24 6.12 -3.14
N THR A 31 -16.14 5.58 -2.31
CA THR A 31 -17.30 4.82 -2.77
C THR A 31 -18.64 5.42 -2.37
N GLU A 32 -19.68 5.07 -3.11
CA GLU A 32 -21.07 5.41 -2.82
C GLU A 32 -21.94 4.15 -2.93
N TRP A 33 -22.77 3.91 -1.90
CA TRP A 33 -23.77 2.86 -1.92
C TRP A 33 -24.96 3.27 -2.78
N ILE A 34 -25.38 2.38 -3.67
CA ILE A 34 -26.59 2.50 -4.48
C ILE A 34 -27.46 1.24 -4.37
N GLY A 35 -28.76 1.42 -4.56
CA GLY A 35 -29.75 0.37 -4.34
C GLY A 35 -30.08 0.16 -2.86
N GLU A 36 -31.08 -0.68 -2.59
CA GLU A 36 -31.54 -1.04 -1.26
C GLU A 36 -31.72 -2.56 -1.17
N GLY A 37 -31.62 -3.12 0.05
CA GLY A 37 -31.82 -4.56 0.25
C GLY A 37 -30.79 -5.44 -0.49
N GLU A 38 -31.28 -6.45 -1.21
CA GLU A 38 -30.45 -7.42 -1.94
C GLU A 38 -29.75 -6.82 -3.17
N ASP A 39 -30.24 -5.70 -3.69
CA ASP A 39 -29.65 -5.00 -4.84
C ASP A 39 -28.58 -3.96 -4.42
N ARG A 40 -28.32 -3.82 -3.12
CA ARG A 40 -27.36 -2.84 -2.59
C ARG A 40 -25.94 -3.19 -3.01
N HIS A 41 -25.28 -2.25 -3.69
CA HIS A 41 -23.88 -2.36 -4.09
C HIS A 41 -23.20 -0.99 -4.09
N ALA A 42 -21.89 -0.98 -3.90
CA ALA A 42 -21.10 0.23 -3.94
C ALA A 42 -20.48 0.46 -5.32
N ILE A 43 -20.36 1.72 -5.70
CA ILE A 43 -19.63 2.17 -6.89
C ILE A 43 -18.56 3.19 -6.51
N PRO A 44 -17.48 3.33 -7.30
CA PRO A 44 -16.53 4.42 -7.11
C PRO A 44 -17.21 5.79 -7.32
N ARG A 45 -16.91 6.78 -6.48
CA ARG A 45 -17.47 8.13 -6.63
C ARG A 45 -16.92 8.86 -7.84
N MET A 46 -17.88 9.35 -8.63
CA MET A 46 -17.79 10.21 -9.82
C MET A 46 -16.96 9.67 -11.01
N ASP A 47 -15.67 10.00 -11.10
CA ASP A 47 -14.97 10.08 -12.40
C ASP A 47 -14.39 8.76 -12.93
N LEU A 48 -14.08 7.79 -12.06
CA LEU A 48 -13.44 6.51 -12.43
C LEU A 48 -14.40 5.52 -13.12
N ARG A 49 -15.36 6.01 -13.93
CA ARG A 49 -16.43 5.28 -14.64
C ARG A 49 -15.99 4.16 -15.60
N LYS A 50 -14.74 3.70 -15.56
CA LYS A 50 -14.26 2.54 -16.30
C LYS A 50 -13.33 1.71 -15.44
N ASN A 51 -13.87 0.72 -14.72
CA ASN A 51 -13.42 -0.67 -14.76
C ASN A 51 -14.17 -1.53 -13.73
N GLY A 52 -14.89 -2.53 -14.22
CA GLY A 52 -15.80 -3.36 -13.45
C GLY A 52 -15.12 -4.30 -12.45
N HIS A 53 -15.10 -3.92 -11.18
CA HIS A 53 -14.99 -4.84 -10.04
C HIS A 53 -15.96 -4.42 -8.92
N GLN A 54 -17.22 -4.84 -9.04
CA GLN A 54 -18.29 -4.53 -8.08
C GLN A 54 -17.97 -5.08 -6.67
N ALA A 55 -17.36 -6.27 -6.59
CA ALA A 55 -16.95 -6.88 -5.32
C ALA A 55 -15.87 -6.08 -4.58
N CYS A 56 -14.91 -5.48 -5.29
CA CYS A 56 -13.95 -4.58 -4.65
C CYS A 56 -14.67 -3.37 -4.07
N CYS A 57 -15.58 -2.76 -4.83
CA CYS A 57 -16.23 -1.53 -4.41
C CYS A 57 -17.04 -1.75 -3.14
N ASN A 58 -17.77 -2.88 -3.04
CA ASN A 58 -18.49 -3.25 -1.84
C ASN A 58 -17.55 -3.39 -0.63
N LYS A 59 -16.45 -4.13 -0.78
CA LYS A 59 -15.49 -4.34 0.31
C LYS A 59 -14.82 -3.03 0.75
N LEU A 60 -14.45 -2.16 -0.18
CA LEU A 60 -13.93 -0.83 0.13
C LEU A 60 -14.97 0.02 0.87
N ALA A 61 -16.23 0.01 0.41
CA ALA A 61 -17.33 0.74 1.04
C ALA A 61 -17.63 0.25 2.46
N GLU A 62 -17.54 -1.06 2.70
CA GLU A 62 -17.62 -1.64 4.03
C GLU A 62 -16.51 -1.11 4.93
N TYR A 63 -15.26 -1.05 4.45
CA TYR A 63 -14.17 -0.45 5.21
C TYR A 63 -14.38 1.04 5.46
N GLU A 64 -14.85 1.82 4.48
CA GLU A 64 -15.17 3.24 4.68
C GLU A 64 -16.28 3.45 5.72
N ASP A 65 -17.32 2.61 5.72
CA ASP A 65 -18.37 2.61 6.77
C ASP A 65 -17.80 2.27 8.15
N LEU A 66 -16.87 1.31 8.20
CA LEU A 66 -16.19 0.94 9.43
C LEU A 66 -15.23 2.05 9.93
N GLU A 67 -14.60 2.80 9.04
CA GLU A 67 -13.74 3.95 9.39
C GLU A 67 -14.61 5.07 10.00
N GLU A 68 -15.75 5.37 9.37
CA GLU A 68 -16.71 6.38 9.84
C GLU A 68 -17.31 6.02 11.21
N THR A 69 -17.50 4.72 11.48
CA THR A 69 -17.94 4.21 12.79
C THR A 69 -16.80 4.05 13.81
N GLY A 70 -15.55 4.36 13.43
CA GLY A 70 -14.37 4.25 14.29
C GLY A 70 -13.97 2.81 14.62
N MET A 71 -14.45 1.84 13.83
CA MET A 71 -14.19 0.41 14.02
C MET A 71 -12.92 -0.07 13.29
N ILE A 72 -12.42 0.69 12.31
CA ILE A 72 -11.10 0.50 11.71
C ILE A 72 -10.29 1.80 11.75
N LEU A 73 -8.97 1.67 11.68
CA LEU A 73 -8.05 2.80 11.69
C LEU A 73 -8.11 3.56 10.35
N LYS A 74 -7.74 4.84 10.38
CA LYS A 74 -7.72 5.69 9.17
C LYS A 74 -6.69 5.17 8.18
N TRP A 75 -7.05 5.16 6.91
CA TRP A 75 -6.12 4.86 5.81
C TRP A 75 -4.90 5.78 5.85
N ILE A 76 -3.71 5.19 5.79
CA ILE A 76 -2.42 5.88 5.67
C ILE A 76 -2.07 5.92 4.17
N PRO A 77 -2.07 7.10 3.53
CA PRO A 77 -1.70 7.20 2.14
C PRO A 77 -0.24 6.81 1.93
N VAL A 78 0.02 5.95 0.94
CA VAL A 78 1.38 5.63 0.54
C VAL A 78 1.93 6.78 -0.30
N LYS A 79 3.09 7.28 0.10
CA LYS A 79 3.82 8.32 -0.63
C LYS A 79 5.21 7.79 -0.93
N TRP A 80 5.74 8.16 -2.08
CA TRP A 80 7.08 7.80 -2.52
C TRP A 80 7.65 8.89 -3.40
N HIS A 81 8.97 9.08 -3.38
CA HIS A 81 9.70 9.94 -4.32
C HIS A 81 10.60 9.07 -5.21
N VAL A 82 10.78 9.47 -6.46
CA VAL A 82 11.86 8.91 -7.29
C VAL A 82 13.16 9.55 -6.85
N ILE A 83 14.19 8.74 -6.65
CA ILE A 83 15.53 9.23 -6.30
C ILE A 83 16.18 9.80 -7.56
N LEU A 84 16.56 11.07 -7.51
CA LEU A 84 17.24 11.75 -8.60
C LEU A 84 18.77 11.52 -8.52
N ASP A 85 19.47 11.60 -9.65
CA ASP A 85 20.94 11.40 -9.70
C ASP A 85 21.70 12.33 -8.76
N ALA A 86 21.23 13.57 -8.57
CA ALA A 86 21.84 14.52 -7.64
C ALA A 86 21.67 14.08 -6.17
N GLU A 87 20.47 13.59 -5.80
CA GLU A 87 20.20 13.06 -4.46
C GLU A 87 21.01 11.77 -4.22
N ARG A 88 21.15 10.96 -5.27
CA ARG A 88 21.95 9.74 -5.27
C ARG A 88 23.42 10.02 -4.99
N GLU A 89 24.02 10.99 -5.69
CA GLU A 89 25.42 11.37 -5.52
C GLU A 89 25.67 12.00 -4.14
N GLU A 90 24.74 12.82 -3.65
CA GLU A 90 24.84 13.47 -2.34
C GLU A 90 24.70 12.49 -1.18
N GLU A 91 23.71 11.60 -1.23
CA GLU A 91 23.41 10.66 -0.14
C GLU A 91 24.12 9.30 -0.28
N GLY A 92 24.85 9.09 -1.38
CA GLY A 92 25.60 7.86 -1.64
C GLY A 92 24.70 6.63 -1.85
N ILE A 93 23.55 6.82 -2.48
CA ILE A 93 22.53 5.78 -2.64
C ILE A 93 22.91 4.80 -3.78
N PRO A 94 22.91 3.48 -3.54
CA PRO A 94 23.16 2.48 -4.60
C PRO A 94 22.19 2.54 -5.79
N ASP A 95 22.72 2.44 -7.02
CA ASP A 95 22.00 2.62 -8.31
C ASP A 95 20.72 1.78 -8.45
N ASP A 96 20.73 0.60 -7.86
CA ASP A 96 19.63 -0.33 -7.78
C ASP A 96 18.39 0.18 -7.03
N ILE A 97 18.53 1.11 -6.09
CA ILE A 97 17.41 1.72 -5.38
C ILE A 97 16.92 2.90 -6.20
N VAL A 98 15.66 2.84 -6.65
CA VAL A 98 15.09 3.81 -7.59
C VAL A 98 14.07 4.77 -6.95
N TYR A 99 13.57 4.46 -5.75
CA TYR A 99 12.65 5.30 -4.99
C TYR A 99 12.83 5.06 -3.47
N TYR A 100 12.44 6.02 -2.62
CA TYR A 100 12.15 5.74 -1.20
C TYR A 100 10.69 6.07 -0.84
N LEU A 101 10.18 5.40 0.20
CA LEU A 101 8.82 5.59 0.75
C LEU A 101 8.81 6.75 1.76
N ASP A 102 7.92 7.72 1.54
CA ASP A 102 7.78 8.96 2.32
C ASP A 102 6.48 8.96 3.12
N CYS A 103 6.21 7.86 3.81
CA CYS A 103 5.05 7.70 4.67
C CYS A 103 5.37 6.79 5.85
N PRO A 104 4.57 6.81 6.93
CA PRO A 104 4.64 5.78 7.95
C PRO A 104 4.45 4.41 7.28
N MET A 105 5.34 3.48 7.62
CA MET A 105 5.31 2.10 7.10
C MET A 105 4.90 1.13 8.21
N PRO A 106 4.31 -0.02 7.86
CA PRO A 106 3.98 -1.08 8.82
C PRO A 106 5.24 -1.69 9.44
N GLU A 107 5.08 -2.35 10.57
CA GLU A 107 6.15 -3.15 11.19
C GLU A 107 6.43 -4.43 10.38
N ASP A 108 7.58 -5.06 10.63
CA ASP A 108 7.94 -6.34 10.02
C ASP A 108 6.98 -7.45 10.52
N GLY A 109 6.43 -8.21 9.58
CA GLY A 109 5.38 -9.22 9.82
C GLY A 109 4.00 -8.64 10.13
N GLU A 110 3.76 -7.34 9.94
CA GLU A 110 2.46 -6.74 10.25
C GLU A 110 1.40 -7.10 9.20
N GLU A 111 0.31 -7.71 9.64
CA GLU A 111 -0.89 -7.90 8.83
C GLU A 111 -1.58 -6.56 8.58
N ILE A 112 -1.81 -6.25 7.31
CA ILE A 112 -2.34 -4.97 6.85
C ILE A 112 -3.49 -5.17 5.87
N ILE A 113 -4.27 -4.11 5.68
CA ILE A 113 -5.19 -3.95 4.56
C ILE A 113 -4.59 -2.90 3.64
N VAL A 114 -4.52 -3.20 2.34
CA VAL A 114 -3.98 -2.31 1.33
C VAL A 114 -4.98 -2.07 0.20
N THR A 115 -4.80 -0.96 -0.51
CA THR A 115 -5.57 -0.66 -1.71
C THR A 115 -4.71 0.00 -2.80
N ASP A 116 -4.92 -0.40 -4.06
CA ASP A 116 -4.38 0.26 -5.26
C ASP A 116 -5.35 1.32 -5.83
N GLY A 117 -6.47 1.58 -5.15
CA GLY A 117 -7.58 2.41 -5.63
C GLY A 117 -8.55 1.71 -6.58
N LYS A 118 -8.32 0.44 -6.93
CA LYS A 118 -9.22 -0.41 -7.73
C LYS A 118 -9.65 -1.68 -6.99
N ARG A 119 -8.84 -2.14 -6.05
CA ARG A 119 -8.91 -3.37 -5.25
C ARG A 119 -8.59 -3.06 -3.79
N VAL A 120 -9.18 -3.83 -2.89
CA VAL A 120 -8.83 -3.85 -1.46
C VAL A 120 -8.59 -5.29 -1.06
N TRP A 121 -7.45 -5.56 -0.42
CA TRP A 121 -7.10 -6.89 0.05
C TRP A 121 -6.27 -6.82 1.34
N THR A 122 -6.18 -7.95 2.02
CA THR A 122 -5.30 -8.14 3.18
C THR A 122 -3.95 -8.64 2.70
N ASP A 123 -2.87 -8.16 3.32
CA ASP A 123 -1.49 -8.52 3.01
C ASP A 123 -0.67 -8.56 4.29
N GLU A 124 0.58 -8.99 4.19
CA GLU A 124 1.56 -8.91 5.27
C GLU A 124 2.76 -8.11 4.78
N ASN A 125 3.23 -7.16 5.61
CA ASN A 125 4.44 -6.41 5.33
C ASN A 125 5.65 -7.17 5.87
N SER A 126 6.62 -7.42 5.00
CA SER A 126 7.91 -7.99 5.37
C SER A 126 9.01 -6.94 5.18
N ILE A 127 10.01 -6.93 6.05
CA ILE A 127 11.19 -6.06 5.92
C ILE A 127 12.41 -6.92 5.64
N ASP A 128 12.98 -6.76 4.45
CA ASP A 128 14.22 -7.42 4.05
C ASP A 128 15.38 -6.42 3.91
N ILE A 129 16.49 -6.87 3.29
CA ILE A 129 17.67 -6.02 3.08
C ILE A 129 17.42 -4.85 2.11
N VAL A 130 16.38 -4.94 1.28
CA VAL A 130 16.01 -3.96 0.26
C VAL A 130 15.01 -2.96 0.82
N GLY A 131 14.21 -3.36 1.81
CA GLY A 131 13.28 -2.50 2.53
C GLY A 131 11.95 -3.19 2.78
N HIS A 132 10.86 -2.43 2.70
CA HIS A 132 9.50 -2.96 2.88
C HIS A 132 9.03 -3.68 1.61
N CYS A 133 8.45 -4.87 1.77
CA CYS A 133 7.84 -5.64 0.70
C CYS A 133 6.48 -6.23 1.15
N LEU A 134 5.64 -6.56 0.17
CA LEU A 134 4.34 -7.20 0.41
C LEU A 134 4.44 -8.68 0.07
N GLU A 135 3.93 -9.55 0.94
CA GLU A 135 3.91 -11.00 0.70
C GLU A 135 3.12 -11.39 -0.56
N SER A 136 2.13 -10.58 -0.97
CA SER A 136 1.44 -10.75 -2.25
C SER A 136 2.33 -10.56 -3.50
N GLY A 137 3.56 -10.05 -3.33
CA GLY A 137 4.49 -9.71 -4.41
C GLY A 137 4.18 -8.39 -5.11
N ASN A 138 3.22 -7.61 -4.61
CA ASN A 138 2.96 -6.25 -5.11
C ASN A 138 4.02 -5.26 -4.63
N ASP A 139 4.29 -4.25 -5.45
CA ASP A 139 5.24 -3.18 -5.13
C ASP A 139 4.51 -2.05 -4.39
N TRP A 140 5.09 -1.53 -3.30
CA TRP A 140 4.52 -0.42 -2.52
C TRP A 140 4.24 0.83 -3.37
N LYS A 141 4.97 1.07 -4.47
CA LYS A 141 4.70 2.20 -5.38
C LYS A 141 3.33 2.12 -6.07
N ASP A 142 2.79 0.92 -6.23
CA ASP A 142 1.50 0.65 -6.87
C ASP A 142 0.34 0.76 -5.87
N ILE A 143 0.64 0.82 -4.57
CA ILE A 143 -0.33 0.97 -3.50
C ILE A 143 -0.68 2.46 -3.30
N LYS A 144 -1.95 2.74 -3.03
CA LYS A 144 -2.48 4.08 -2.74
C LYS A 144 -2.57 4.36 -1.25
N ALA A 145 -3.00 3.38 -0.47
CA ALA A 145 -3.08 3.51 0.98
C ALA A 145 -3.03 2.13 1.65
N TRP A 146 -2.67 2.14 2.93
CA TRP A 146 -2.67 0.98 3.79
C TRP A 146 -3.25 1.30 5.17
N MET A 147 -3.62 0.29 5.93
CA MET A 147 -3.89 0.39 7.37
C MET A 147 -3.56 -0.93 8.07
N PRO A 148 -3.26 -0.94 9.36
CA PRO A 148 -3.13 -2.17 10.13
C PRO A 148 -4.43 -2.97 10.12
N LEU A 149 -4.33 -4.30 10.08
CA LEU A 149 -5.49 -5.17 10.16
C LEU A 149 -6.15 -5.03 11.55
N PRO A 150 -7.45 -4.71 11.64
CA PRO A 150 -8.11 -4.57 12.93
C PRO A 150 -8.15 -5.90 13.70
N GLU A 151 -7.98 -5.85 15.02
CA GLU A 151 -7.84 -7.03 15.89
C GLU A 151 -8.96 -8.08 15.74
N ARG A 152 -10.16 -7.65 15.36
CA ARG A 152 -11.30 -8.57 15.14
C ARG A 152 -11.19 -9.44 13.88
N TYR A 153 -10.26 -9.10 12.98
CA TYR A 153 -10.00 -9.83 11.73
C TYR A 153 -8.70 -10.62 11.78
N LYS A 154 -7.90 -10.46 12.84
CA LYS A 154 -6.74 -11.31 13.11
C LYS A 154 -7.22 -12.68 13.57
N GLY A 155 -6.56 -13.73 13.08
CA GLY A 155 -6.90 -15.14 13.33
C GLY A 155 -6.68 -15.60 14.76
#